data_AF-A0A4P7YKI0-F1
#
_entry.id   AF-A0A4P7YKI0-F1
#
_cell.length_a   1.000
_cell.length_b   1.000
_cell.length_c   1.000
_cell.angle_alpha   90.00
_cell.angle_beta   90.00
_cell.angle_gamma   90.00
#
_symmetry.space_group_name_H-M   'P 1'
#
loop_
_entity.id
_entity.type
_entity.pdbx_description
1 polymer ?
#
loop_
_entity_poly.entity_id
_entity_poly.type
_entity_poly.pdbx_seq_one_letter_code
_entity_poly.pdbx_strand_id
1 'polypeptide(L)'
;MSKAIMWAESDARGFETECLFNEDNRSYEVLVSAKGLGVDRAESFPVIEDPGLGMSPTDLDRSIKLADRLVWEIDRSMGDL
;
A
#
# COMPACT_ATOMS: atom_id res chain seq x y z
N MET A 1 -16.91 -6.26 -7.10
CA MET A 1 -15.99 -5.60 -6.17
C MET A 1 -15.15 -4.64 -6.98
N SER A 2 -15.37 -3.34 -6.79
CA SER A 2 -14.66 -2.27 -7.50
C SER A 2 -13.52 -1.79 -6.61
N LYS A 3 -12.29 -1.84 -7.12
CA LYS A 3 -11.12 -1.23 -6.48
C LYS A 3 -10.53 -0.21 -7.46
N ALA A 4 -10.25 0.99 -6.98
CA ALA A 4 -9.61 2.04 -7.76
C ALA A 4 -8.16 2.21 -7.30
N ILE A 5 -7.21 2.27 -8.23
CA ILE A 5 -5.81 2.57 -7.90
C ILE A 5 -5.72 4.05 -7.54
N MET A 6 -5.28 4.34 -6.32
CA MET A 6 -5.05 5.71 -5.84
C MET A 6 -3.65 6.18 -6.19
N TRP A 7 -2.67 5.29 -6.03
CA TRP A 7 -1.29 5.49 -6.48
C TRP A 7 -0.57 4.15 -6.57
N ALA A 8 0.50 4.14 -7.36
CA ALA A 8 1.42 3.02 -7.46
C ALA A 8 2.85 3.54 -7.61
N GLU A 9 3.80 2.87 -6.98
CA GLU A 9 5.22 3.19 -7.01
C GLU A 9 6.04 1.92 -7.16
N SER A 10 7.22 2.02 -7.77
CA SER A 10 8.20 0.94 -7.80
C SER A 10 9.55 1.49 -7.39
N ASP A 11 10.19 0.86 -6.41
CA ASP A 11 11.49 1.28 -5.91
C ASP A 11 12.65 0.62 -6.68
N ALA A 12 13.86 1.19 -6.56
CA ALA A 12 15.06 0.67 -7.23
C ALA A 12 15.53 -0.70 -6.68
N ARG A 13 15.00 -1.15 -5.55
CA ARG A 13 15.32 -2.44 -4.92
C ARG A 13 14.37 -3.54 -5.40
N GLY A 14 13.35 -3.21 -6.20
CA GLY A 14 12.40 -4.16 -6.78
C GLY A 14 11.14 -4.38 -5.95
N PHE A 15 10.84 -3.48 -5.00
CA PHE A 15 9.53 -3.44 -4.34
C PHE A 15 8.54 -2.65 -5.20
N GLU A 16 7.39 -3.25 -5.44
CA GLU A 16 6.24 -2.58 -6.04
C GLU A 16 5.21 -2.30 -4.96
N THR A 17 4.73 -1.07 -4.88
CA THR A 17 3.72 -0.67 -3.92
C THR A 17 2.51 -0.11 -4.65
N GLU A 18 1.33 -0.54 -4.24
CA GLU A 18 0.05 -0.06 -4.76
C GLU A 18 -0.87 0.30 -3.60
N CYS A 19 -1.58 1.42 -3.73
CA CYS A 19 -2.68 1.76 -2.83
C CYS A 19 -3.99 1.74 -3.60
N LEU A 20 -4.93 0.92 -3.13
CA LEU A 20 -6.22 0.69 -3.73
C LEU A 20 -7.33 1.22 -2.82
N PHE A 21 -8.29 1.94 -3.37
CA PHE A 21 -9.51 2.31 -2.68
C PHE A 21 -10.60 1.25 -2.92
N ASN A 22 -11.14 0.71 -1.85
CA ASN A 22 -12.28 -0.21 -1.85
C ASN A 22 -13.55 0.58 -1.50
N GLU A 23 -14.41 0.79 -2.50
CA GLU A 23 -15.66 1.55 -2.37
C GLU A 23 -16.66 0.86 -1.43
N ASP A 24 -16.74 -0.48 -1.48
CA ASP A 24 -17.72 -1.27 -0.73
C ASP A 24 -17.47 -1.16 0.78
N ASN A 25 -16.20 -1.19 1.19
CA ASN A 25 -15.80 -1.19 2.60
C ASN A 25 -15.33 0.19 3.10
N ARG A 26 -15.31 1.19 2.22
CA ARG A 26 -14.72 2.52 2.49
C ARG A 26 -13.36 2.40 3.18
N SER A 27 -12.46 1.64 2.56
CA SER A 27 -11.11 1.41 3.06
C SER A 27 -10.09 1.54 1.95
N TYR A 28 -8.89 1.95 2.31
CA TYR A 28 -7.72 1.79 1.46
C TYR A 28 -7.03 0.46 1.78
N GLU A 29 -6.44 -0.16 0.77
CA GLU A 29 -5.58 -1.34 0.88
C GLU A 29 -4.22 -0.96 0.29
N VAL A 30 -3.17 -1.07 1.09
CA VAL A 30 -1.78 -0.87 0.64
C VAL A 30 -1.17 -2.25 0.48
N LEU A 31 -0.71 -2.55 -0.74
CA LEU A 31 -0.04 -3.78 -1.13
C LEU A 31 1.42 -3.46 -1.46
N VAL A 32 2.35 -4.22 -0.90
CA VAL A 32 3.77 -4.20 -1.24
C VAL A 32 4.17 -5.58 -1.72
N SER A 33 4.75 -5.66 -2.90
CA SER A 33 5.18 -6.91 -3.56
C SER A 33 6.67 -6.85 -3.88
N ALA A 34 7.42 -7.85 -3.43
CA ALA A 34 8.84 -8.03 -3.79
C ALA A 34 8.93 -9.09 -4.90
N LYS A 35 8.72 -8.69 -6.17
CA LYS A 35 8.60 -9.63 -7.31
C LYS A 35 9.80 -10.56 -7.50
N GLY A 36 11.00 -10.11 -7.16
CA GLY A 36 12.21 -10.95 -7.23
C GLY A 36 12.24 -12.08 -6.21
N LEU A 37 11.40 -12.01 -5.18
CA LEU A 37 11.47 -12.84 -3.97
C LEU A 37 10.13 -13.55 -3.67
N GLY A 38 9.05 -13.21 -4.37
CA GLY A 38 7.74 -13.84 -4.21
C GLY A 38 7.10 -13.56 -2.84
N VAL A 39 7.43 -12.43 -2.23
CA VAL A 39 6.90 -12.01 -0.93
C VAL A 39 6.00 -10.81 -1.12
N ASP A 40 4.74 -10.95 -0.72
CA ASP A 40 3.74 -9.89 -0.76
C ASP A 40 3.21 -9.61 0.65
N ARG A 41 2.97 -8.35 0.96
CA ARG A 41 2.30 -7.91 2.20
C ARG A 41 1.23 -6.89 1.85
N ALA A 42 0.07 -7.02 2.50
CA ALA A 42 -1.00 -6.06 2.35
C ALA A 42 -1.57 -5.69 3.72
N GLU A 43 -1.94 -4.42 3.88
CA GLU A 43 -2.70 -3.95 5.04
C GLU A 43 -3.75 -2.94 4.59
N SER A 44 -4.93 -3.01 5.22
CA SER A 44 -6.04 -2.11 4.95
C SER A 44 -6.26 -1.13 6.09
N PHE A 45 -6.71 0.09 5.78
CA PHE A 45 -7.12 1.08 6.76
C PHE A 45 -8.39 1.82 6.32
N PRO A 46 -9.24 2.26 7.27
CA PRO A 46 -10.48 2.95 6.93
C PRO A 46 -10.17 4.35 6.36
N VAL A 47 -10.99 4.77 5.40
CA VAL A 47 -10.96 6.11 4.83
C VAL A 47 -11.35 7.14 5.88
N ILE A 48 -10.57 8.21 6.01
CA ILE A 48 -10.85 9.31 6.94
C ILE A 48 -11.68 10.38 6.24
N GLU A 49 -11.33 10.75 5.01
CA GLU A 49 -12.03 11.74 4.21
C GLU A 49 -12.49 11.18 2.88
N ASP A 50 -13.65 11.63 2.38
CA ASP A 50 -14.17 11.12 1.12
C ASP A 50 -13.17 11.38 -0.04
N PRO A 51 -12.75 10.33 -0.77
CA PRO A 51 -11.74 10.47 -1.81
C PRO A 51 -12.21 11.23 -3.04
N GLY A 52 -13.48 11.63 -3.21
CA GLY A 52 -13.92 12.49 -4.32
C GLY A 52 -13.24 12.23 -5.68
N LEU A 53 -12.23 13.05 -6.04
CA LEU A 53 -11.42 12.94 -7.25
C LEU A 53 -9.99 12.39 -7.03
N GLY A 54 -9.58 12.13 -5.79
CA GLY A 54 -8.25 11.66 -5.41
C GLY A 54 -8.07 11.50 -3.90
N MET A 55 -7.01 10.81 -3.49
CA MET A 55 -6.77 10.53 -2.08
C MET A 55 -6.59 11.81 -1.27
N SER A 56 -7.21 11.89 -0.08
CA SER A 56 -7.00 13.02 0.82
C SER A 56 -5.52 13.10 1.25
N PRO A 57 -4.97 14.28 1.56
CA PRO A 57 -3.59 14.39 2.03
C PRO A 57 -3.31 13.57 3.29
N THR A 58 -4.29 13.45 4.19
CA THR A 58 -4.17 12.65 5.42
C THR A 58 -4.13 11.15 5.14
N ASP A 59 -5.03 10.67 4.27
CA ASP A 59 -5.04 9.26 3.88
C ASP A 59 -3.82 8.91 3.01
N LEU A 60 -3.33 9.86 2.21
CA LEU A 60 -2.10 9.72 1.44
C LEU A 60 -0.88 9.57 2.34
N ASP A 61 -0.65 10.50 3.28
CA ASP A 61 0.44 10.40 4.27
C ASP A 61 0.38 9.08 5.05
N ARG A 62 -0.82 8.65 5.45
CA ARG A 62 -1.03 7.38 6.13
C ARG A 62 -0.68 6.19 5.25
N SER A 63 -1.08 6.20 3.98
CA SER A 63 -0.78 5.12 3.04
C SER A 63 0.72 4.98 2.76
N ILE A 64 1.44 6.10 2.65
CA ILE A 64 2.90 6.12 2.45
C ILE A 64 3.61 5.55 3.68
N LYS A 65 3.24 6.00 4.88
CA LYS A 65 3.82 5.44 6.13
C LYS A 65 3.56 3.95 6.28
N LEU A 66 2.39 3.49 5.84
CA LEU A 66 2.05 2.08 5.86
C LEU A 66 2.89 1.30 4.85
N ALA A 67 3.06 1.83 3.63
CA ALA A 67 3.94 1.26 2.62
C ALA A 67 5.39 1.12 3.13
N ASP A 68 5.96 2.19 3.69
CA ASP A 68 7.31 2.17 4.27
C ASP A 68 7.46 1.09 5.35
N ARG A 69 6.45 0.95 6.21
CA ARG A 69 6.43 -0.07 7.26
C ARG A 69 6.39 -1.48 6.68
N LEU A 70 5.51 -1.73 5.70
CA LEU A 70 5.38 -3.04 5.04
C LEU A 70 6.66 -3.40 4.27
N VAL A 71 7.27 -2.44 3.58
CA VAL A 71 8.58 -2.60 2.94
C VAL A 71 9.64 -3.00 3.96
N TRP A 72 9.72 -2.29 5.09
CA TRP A 72 10.67 -2.61 6.16
C TRP A 72 10.41 -3.99 6.77
N GLU A 73 9.15 -4.39 6.96
CA GLU A 73 8.79 -5.72 7.44
C GLU A 73 9.23 -6.83 6.48
N ILE A 74 9.05 -6.63 5.16
CA ILE A 74 9.53 -7.57 4.14
C ILE A 74 11.06 -7.62 4.15
N ASP A 75 11.73 -6.46 4.06
CA ASP A 75 13.19 -6.34 4.06
C ASP A 75 13.81 -7.06 5.26
N ARG A 76 13.25 -6.84 6.46
CA ARG A 76 13.72 -7.48 7.69
C ARG A 76 13.46 -8.98 7.71
N SER A 77 12.31 -9.45 7.19
CA SER A 77 12.02 -10.88 7.11
C SER A 77 12.97 -11.65 6.19
N MET A 78 13.67 -10.95 5.30
CA MET A 78 14.66 -11.52 4.38
C MET A 78 16.09 -11.47 4.92
N GLY A 79 16.40 -10.51 5.81
CA GLY A 79 17.73 -10.37 6.43
C GLY A 79 18.00 -11.28 7.64
N ASP A 80 16.96 -11.92 8.19
CA ASP A 80 17.07 -12.92 9.27
C ASP A 80 17.20 -14.38 8.72
N LEU A 81 17.53 -14.54 7.43
CA LEU A 81 17.89 -15.82 6.77
C LEU A 81 19.41 -15.95 6.58
#